data_AF-A0A9P6ZVG4-F1
#
_entry.id   AF-A0A9P6ZVG4-F1
#
_cell.length_a   1.000
_cell.length_b   1.000
_cell.length_c   1.000
_cell.angle_alpha   90.00
_cell.angle_beta   90.00
_cell.angle_gamma   90.00
#
_symmetry.space_group_name_H-M   'P 1'
#
loop_
_entity.id
_entity.type
_entity.pdbx_description
1 polymer ?
#
loop_
_entity_poly.entity_id
_entity_poly.type
_entity_poly.pdbx_seq_one_letter_code
_entity_poly.pdbx_strand_id
1 'polypeptide(L)'
;MSSDDPFPSPVGGVPMASDFGISISFTLLYFSLIPIFVSRLYNKHSRAVVSINAIITTIERVIIFSLRAWQSRNQTERISPALTTYMQVSIALPYISIAHDVVVLLRCMYVNSTKGPAGFTDPQDSPVAPSMSSSMHPLSPFHSASLHLSDDIHDDPKKRFFYRWFTDVLNLAFLAATIPGIIGNAHYRGGMDNASTANEVMITRYLSSGIALFLIIFVAALVVRARKLPKVEPIHVTLLLAILTCNASSAIFRLLFMYHRTTSLTSIAPGSGNTSLEKATFYIFHMLSDWLAVALLLVPNIRAIFKTGMWGDWRAIDPLPQEQEWARKRKEAKARRSGLIV
;
A
#
# COMPACT_ATOMS: atom_id res chain seq x y z
N MET A 1 9.19 -9.79 -33.44
CA MET A 1 7.93 -10.53 -33.53
C MET A 1 6.87 -9.58 -34.04
N SER A 2 6.36 -9.83 -35.25
CA SER A 2 5.23 -9.13 -35.85
C SER A 2 4.03 -10.07 -35.82
N SER A 3 2.86 -9.56 -35.50
CA SER A 3 1.58 -10.26 -35.59
C SER A 3 0.77 -9.67 -36.73
N ASP A 4 -0.01 -10.51 -37.41
CA ASP A 4 -0.95 -10.05 -38.43
C ASP A 4 -2.12 -9.29 -37.79
N ASP A 5 -2.47 -9.64 -36.55
CA ASP A 5 -3.50 -8.98 -35.75
C ASP A 5 -2.90 -7.96 -34.76
N PRO A 6 -3.52 -6.77 -34.59
CA PRO A 6 -3.06 -5.78 -33.62
C PRO A 6 -3.38 -6.22 -32.18
N PHE A 7 -2.36 -6.20 -31.32
CA PHE A 7 -2.48 -6.51 -29.90
C PHE A 7 -2.27 -5.25 -29.03
N PRO A 8 -2.76 -5.22 -27.77
CA PRO A 8 -2.55 -4.07 -26.90
C PRO A 8 -1.07 -3.73 -26.70
N SER A 9 -0.71 -2.46 -26.84
CA SER A 9 0.67 -2.03 -26.65
C SER A 9 1.16 -2.31 -25.22
N PRO A 10 2.42 -2.76 -25.05
CA PRO A 10 2.98 -3.00 -23.74
C PRO A 10 3.17 -1.66 -23.03
N VAL A 11 2.65 -1.54 -21.80
CA VAL A 11 2.82 -0.34 -20.97
C VAL A 11 4.31 -0.15 -20.71
N GLY A 12 4.84 1.01 -21.11
CA GLY A 12 6.26 1.34 -21.03
C GLY A 12 7.14 0.76 -22.14
N GLY A 13 6.53 0.14 -23.16
CA GLY A 13 7.25 -0.44 -24.29
C GLY A 13 8.16 -1.60 -23.89
N VAL A 14 8.86 -2.12 -24.90
CA VAL A 14 9.98 -3.05 -24.69
C VAL A 14 11.30 -2.27 -24.53
N PRO A 15 12.28 -2.81 -23.79
CA PRO A 15 13.53 -2.09 -23.54
C PRO A 15 14.35 -1.90 -24.82
N MET A 16 14.54 -0.63 -25.22
CA MET A 16 15.41 -0.25 -26.35
C MET A 16 16.82 0.07 -25.85
N ALA A 17 17.80 0.15 -26.75
CA ALA A 17 19.18 0.48 -26.37
C ALA A 17 19.29 1.81 -25.60
N SER A 18 18.42 2.77 -25.90
CA SER A 18 18.30 4.05 -25.19
C SER A 18 17.94 3.90 -23.71
N ASP A 19 17.29 2.81 -23.32
CA ASP A 19 16.76 2.61 -21.96
C ASP A 19 17.80 2.05 -21.00
N PHE A 20 18.98 1.67 -21.49
CA PHE A 20 20.02 1.05 -20.69
C PHE A 20 20.39 1.91 -19.47
N GLY A 21 20.72 3.18 -19.71
CA GLY A 21 21.12 4.11 -18.65
C GLY A 21 19.98 4.37 -17.66
N ILE A 22 18.78 4.65 -18.17
CA ILE A 22 17.61 4.93 -17.33
C ILE A 22 17.25 3.70 -16.48
N SER A 23 17.29 2.50 -17.04
CA SER A 23 17.00 1.27 -16.31
C SER A 23 18.00 1.04 -15.17
N ILE A 24 19.30 1.25 -15.39
CA ILE A 24 20.31 1.18 -14.33
C ILE A 24 20.02 2.21 -13.23
N SER A 25 19.70 3.45 -13.60
CA SER A 25 19.38 4.50 -12.64
C SER A 25 18.18 4.10 -11.76
N PHE A 26 17.10 3.59 -12.35
CA PHE A 26 15.94 3.12 -11.58
C PHE A 26 16.27 1.90 -10.71
N THR A 27 17.09 0.96 -11.20
CA THR A 27 17.58 -0.16 -10.36
C THR A 27 18.27 0.36 -9.11
N LEU A 28 19.19 1.32 -9.25
CA LEU A 28 19.90 1.92 -8.11
C LEU A 28 18.97 2.71 -7.18
N LEU A 29 18.01 3.45 -7.73
CA LEU A 29 17.01 4.19 -6.96
C LEU A 29 16.16 3.26 -6.09
N TYR A 30 15.61 2.18 -6.64
CA TYR A 30 14.85 1.21 -5.84
C TYR A 30 15.75 0.44 -4.87
N PHE A 31 16.94 0.03 -5.30
CA PHE A 31 17.89 -0.66 -4.44
C PHE A 31 18.28 0.17 -3.20
N SER A 32 18.39 1.51 -3.34
CA SER A 32 18.69 2.42 -2.24
C SER A 32 17.65 2.42 -1.11
N LEU A 33 16.40 2.00 -1.38
CA LEU A 33 15.34 1.90 -0.38
C LEU A 33 15.44 0.63 0.48
N ILE A 34 16.12 -0.42 -0.02
CA ILE A 34 16.24 -1.71 0.69
C ILE A 34 17.00 -1.55 2.02
N PRO A 35 18.18 -0.91 2.10
CA PRO A 35 18.88 -0.69 3.37
C PRO A 35 18.05 0.07 4.41
N ILE A 36 17.24 1.05 3.98
CA ILE A 36 16.37 1.84 4.86
C ILE A 36 15.34 0.91 5.53
N PHE A 37 14.72 0.03 4.73
CA PHE A 37 13.79 -0.96 5.26
C PHE A 37 14.45 -1.96 6.20
N VAL A 38 15.60 -2.52 5.80
CA VAL A 38 16.35 -3.49 6.61
C VAL A 38 16.71 -2.89 7.97
N SER A 39 17.22 -1.65 7.98
CA SER A 39 17.51 -0.89 9.21
C SER A 39 16.28 -0.78 10.13
N ARG A 40 15.09 -0.52 9.55
CA ARG A 40 13.84 -0.42 10.30
C ARG A 40 13.32 -1.72 10.84
N LEU A 41 13.54 -2.83 10.13
CA LEU A 41 13.23 -4.15 10.65
C LEU A 41 14.06 -4.47 11.90
N TYR A 42 15.33 -4.07 11.92
CA TYR A 42 16.18 -4.30 13.10
C TYR A 42 15.75 -3.45 14.31
N ASN A 43 15.32 -2.20 14.10
CA ASN A 43 14.89 -1.34 15.20
C ASN A 43 13.43 -1.60 15.62
N LYS A 44 13.26 -2.13 16.84
CA LYS A 44 11.95 -2.46 17.45
C LYS A 44 10.99 -1.27 17.52
N HIS A 45 11.48 -0.03 17.57
CA HIS A 45 10.66 1.17 17.66
C HIS A 45 10.13 1.65 16.30
N SER A 46 10.75 1.25 15.20
CA SER A 46 10.36 1.63 13.83
C SER A 46 9.74 0.49 13.02
N ARG A 47 9.83 -0.75 13.51
CA ARG A 47 9.34 -1.94 12.79
C ARG A 47 7.83 -1.84 12.54
N ALA A 48 7.47 -1.63 11.27
CA ALA A 48 6.09 -1.62 10.77
C ALA A 48 5.98 -2.63 9.62
N VAL A 49 5.33 -3.77 9.89
CA VAL A 49 5.03 -4.80 8.87
C VAL A 49 3.94 -4.32 7.91
N VAL A 50 3.20 -3.26 8.28
CA VAL A 50 2.22 -2.59 7.40
C VAL A 50 2.81 -2.22 6.04
N SER A 51 4.11 -1.96 5.94
CA SER A 51 4.75 -1.58 4.68
C SER A 51 5.25 -2.77 3.85
N ILE A 52 4.88 -4.03 4.16
CA ILE A 52 5.42 -5.23 3.49
C ILE A 52 5.26 -5.19 1.96
N ASN A 53 4.12 -4.69 1.46
CA ASN A 53 3.87 -4.59 0.02
C ASN A 53 4.83 -3.59 -0.66
N ALA A 54 5.23 -2.53 0.03
CA ALA A 54 6.22 -1.58 -0.47
C ALA A 54 7.60 -2.23 -0.65
N ILE A 55 7.99 -3.19 0.19
CA ILE A 55 9.26 -3.92 0.02
C ILE A 55 9.19 -4.93 -1.11
N ILE A 56 8.10 -5.70 -1.17
CA ILE A 56 7.87 -6.63 -2.27
C ILE A 56 7.93 -5.86 -3.60
N THR A 57 7.26 -4.71 -3.67
CA THR A 57 7.33 -3.78 -4.81
C THR A 57 8.76 -3.33 -5.08
N THR A 58 9.51 -2.92 -4.06
CA THR A 58 10.90 -2.46 -4.23
C THR A 58 11.79 -3.55 -4.84
N ILE A 59 11.73 -4.76 -4.28
CA ILE A 59 12.52 -5.91 -4.76
C ILE A 59 12.12 -6.25 -6.20
N GLU A 60 10.83 -6.32 -6.47
CA GLU A 60 10.30 -6.61 -7.81
C GLU A 60 10.76 -5.56 -8.82
N ARG A 61 10.82 -4.28 -8.44
CA ARG A 61 11.32 -3.19 -9.30
C ARG A 61 12.81 -3.29 -9.57
N VAL A 62 13.63 -3.70 -8.60
CA VAL A 62 15.05 -3.98 -8.82
C VAL A 62 15.21 -5.10 -9.85
N ILE A 63 14.42 -6.18 -9.75
CA ILE A 63 14.45 -7.30 -10.70
C ILE A 63 14.03 -6.82 -12.10
N ILE A 64 12.88 -6.14 -12.20
CA ILE A 64 12.38 -5.60 -13.47
C ILE A 64 13.41 -4.72 -14.15
N PHE A 65 13.96 -3.72 -13.46
CA PHE A 65 14.87 -2.79 -14.12
C PHE A 65 16.23 -3.40 -14.45
N SER A 66 16.68 -4.40 -13.69
CA SER A 66 17.85 -5.20 -14.06
C SER A 66 17.61 -6.00 -15.34
N LEU A 67 16.45 -6.65 -15.45
CA LEU A 67 16.04 -7.37 -16.66
C LEU A 67 15.81 -6.41 -17.84
N ARG A 68 15.24 -5.23 -17.63
CA ARG A 68 15.08 -4.20 -18.68
C ARG A 68 16.44 -3.68 -19.17
N ALA A 69 17.39 -3.44 -18.26
CA ALA A 69 18.76 -3.09 -18.62
C ALA A 69 19.42 -4.20 -19.45
N TRP A 70 19.21 -5.47 -19.10
CA TRP A 70 19.70 -6.61 -19.89
C TRP A 70 19.05 -6.71 -21.28
N GLN A 71 17.72 -6.61 -21.38
CA GLN A 71 16.99 -6.60 -22.67
C GLN A 71 17.39 -5.44 -23.58
N SER A 72 17.79 -4.29 -23.01
CA SER A 72 18.23 -3.15 -23.81
C SER A 72 19.48 -3.47 -24.65
N ARG A 73 20.31 -4.42 -24.20
CA ARG A 73 21.54 -4.88 -24.88
C ARG A 73 21.35 -6.16 -25.69
N ASN A 74 20.31 -6.95 -25.42
CA ASN A 74 20.09 -8.24 -26.06
C ASN A 74 18.84 -8.21 -26.95
N GLN A 75 19.03 -8.19 -28.27
CA GLN A 75 17.93 -8.07 -29.24
C GLN A 75 16.98 -9.27 -29.19
N THR A 76 17.50 -10.49 -29.01
CA THR A 76 16.71 -11.72 -28.90
C THR A 76 15.75 -11.67 -27.71
N GLU A 77 16.22 -11.15 -26.58
CA GLU A 77 15.44 -11.08 -25.34
C GLU A 77 14.41 -9.95 -25.36
N ARG A 78 14.65 -8.91 -26.16
CA ARG A 78 13.72 -7.79 -26.33
C ARG A 78 12.39 -8.21 -26.95
N ILE A 79 12.41 -9.24 -27.78
CA ILE A 79 11.20 -9.79 -28.42
C ILE A 79 10.59 -10.96 -27.66
N SER A 80 11.13 -11.29 -26.47
CA SER A 80 10.65 -12.42 -25.66
C SER A 80 9.23 -12.17 -25.16
N PRO A 81 8.24 -13.00 -25.57
CA PRO A 81 6.86 -12.87 -25.13
C PRO A 81 6.71 -13.11 -23.62
N ALA A 82 7.46 -14.07 -23.08
CA ALA A 82 7.43 -14.42 -21.66
C ALA A 82 7.94 -13.27 -20.80
N LEU A 83 9.07 -12.68 -21.18
CA LEU A 83 9.66 -11.56 -20.44
C LEU A 83 8.77 -10.32 -20.52
N THR A 84 8.21 -10.03 -21.70
CA THR A 84 7.23 -8.93 -21.86
C THR A 84 6.00 -9.14 -20.99
N THR A 85 5.45 -10.35 -20.93
CA THR A 85 4.30 -10.69 -20.09
C THR A 85 4.61 -10.51 -18.61
N TYR A 86 5.75 -11.01 -18.14
CA TYR A 86 6.23 -10.79 -16.78
C TYR A 86 6.32 -9.30 -16.44
N MET A 87 6.93 -8.50 -17.31
CA MET A 87 7.00 -7.04 -17.13
C MET A 87 5.62 -6.40 -17.03
N GLN A 88 4.67 -6.79 -17.88
CA GLN A 88 3.32 -6.23 -17.85
C GLN A 88 2.59 -6.55 -16.55
N VAL A 89 2.67 -7.79 -16.06
CA VAL A 89 2.08 -8.19 -14.75
C VAL A 89 2.71 -7.38 -13.63
N SER A 90 4.04 -7.36 -13.56
CA SER A 90 4.75 -6.77 -12.43
C SER A 90 4.69 -5.24 -12.43
N ILE A 91 4.55 -4.58 -13.59
CA ILE A 91 4.30 -3.13 -13.67
C ILE A 91 2.84 -2.79 -13.27
N ALA A 92 1.89 -3.69 -13.53
CA ALA A 92 0.47 -3.40 -13.40
C ALA A 92 -0.11 -3.33 -11.99
N LEU A 93 0.45 -4.09 -11.06
CA LEU A 93 -0.19 -4.32 -9.76
C LEU A 93 0.32 -3.43 -8.61
N PRO A 94 1.60 -3.01 -8.56
CA PRO A 94 2.14 -2.41 -7.33
C PRO A 94 1.41 -1.15 -6.83
N TYR A 95 1.01 -0.23 -7.69
CA TYR A 95 0.28 0.97 -7.23
C TYR A 95 -1.06 0.64 -6.55
N ILE A 96 -1.68 -0.50 -6.88
CA ILE A 96 -2.88 -1.02 -6.21
C ILE A 96 -2.50 -1.55 -4.81
N SER A 97 -1.41 -2.31 -4.72
CA SER A 97 -0.89 -2.83 -3.44
C SER A 97 -0.48 -1.70 -2.48
N ILE A 98 0.15 -0.64 -2.99
CA ILE A 98 0.48 0.55 -2.19
C ILE A 98 -0.79 1.28 -1.74
N ALA A 99 -1.83 1.36 -2.58
CA ALA A 99 -3.11 1.94 -2.18
C ALA A 99 -3.78 1.13 -1.06
N HIS A 100 -3.62 -0.20 -1.05
CA HIS A 100 -4.07 -1.05 0.06
C HIS A 100 -3.33 -0.72 1.37
N ASP A 101 -2.01 -0.51 1.34
CA ASP A 101 -1.25 -0.07 2.52
C ASP A 101 -1.78 1.27 3.06
N VAL A 102 -2.16 2.20 2.18
CA VAL A 102 -2.79 3.47 2.58
C VAL A 102 -4.13 3.25 3.30
N VAL A 103 -4.96 2.29 2.88
CA VAL A 103 -6.21 1.97 3.58
C VAL A 103 -5.94 1.42 4.98
N VAL A 104 -4.89 0.61 5.17
CA VAL A 104 -4.47 0.15 6.50
C VAL A 104 -4.05 1.32 7.39
N LEU A 105 -3.34 2.31 6.85
CA LEU A 105 -2.98 3.52 7.60
C LEU A 105 -4.18 4.43 7.88
N LEU A 106 -5.11 4.55 6.92
CA LEU A 106 -6.38 5.25 7.10
C LEU A 106 -7.21 4.61 8.22
N ARG A 107 -7.26 3.28 8.30
CA ARG A 107 -7.88 2.54 9.41
C ARG A 107 -7.25 2.94 10.74
N CYS A 108 -5.92 2.94 10.83
CA CYS A 108 -5.23 3.31 12.06
C CYS A 108 -5.56 4.76 12.47
N MET A 109 -5.58 5.69 11.51
CA MET A 109 -5.95 7.08 11.75
C MET A 109 -7.40 7.22 12.26
N TYR A 110 -8.36 6.55 11.60
CA TYR A 110 -9.75 6.55 12.02
C TYR A 110 -9.96 5.91 13.39
N VAL A 111 -9.37 4.74 13.64
CA VAL A 111 -9.47 4.08 14.95
C VAL A 111 -8.86 4.93 16.06
N ASN A 112 -7.68 5.51 15.85
CA ASN A 112 -7.02 6.34 16.85
C ASN A 112 -7.79 7.64 17.16
N SER A 113 -8.59 8.16 16.22
CA SER A 113 -9.49 9.30 16.47
C SER A 113 -10.61 9.00 17.47
N THR A 114 -10.97 7.72 17.65
CA THR A 114 -12.09 7.32 18.54
C THR A 114 -11.66 6.93 19.95
N LYS A 115 -10.36 6.89 20.24
CA LYS A 115 -9.84 6.50 21.55
C LYS A 115 -10.01 7.64 22.56
N GLY A 116 -10.40 7.37 23.80
CA GLY A 116 -10.46 8.37 24.88
C GLY A 116 -9.07 8.86 25.37
N PRO A 117 -9.00 9.77 26.37
CA PRO A 117 -7.77 10.09 27.11
C PRO A 117 -7.11 8.83 27.66
N ALA A 118 -5.79 8.81 27.67
CA ALA A 118 -4.91 7.65 27.85
C ALA A 118 -4.91 6.99 29.25
N GLY A 119 -6.08 6.82 29.88
CA GLY A 119 -6.23 6.00 31.09
C GLY A 119 -6.19 4.49 30.82
N PHE A 120 -6.37 4.08 29.56
CA PHE A 120 -6.21 2.69 29.10
C PHE A 120 -4.95 2.58 28.24
N THR A 121 -3.78 2.65 28.87
CA THR A 121 -2.56 2.10 28.27
C THR A 121 -2.74 0.59 28.17
N ASP A 122 -3.05 0.11 26.97
CA ASP A 122 -3.02 -1.31 26.66
C ASP A 122 -1.60 -1.83 26.94
N PRO A 123 -1.41 -2.82 27.84
CA PRO A 123 -0.09 -3.34 28.20
C PRO A 123 0.74 -3.82 27.00
N GLN A 124 0.09 -4.12 25.86
CA GLN A 124 0.75 -4.52 24.63
C GLN A 124 1.27 -3.37 23.75
N ASP A 125 0.82 -2.13 23.95
CA ASP A 125 1.27 -0.95 23.18
C ASP A 125 2.38 -0.17 23.90
N SER A 126 2.74 -0.53 25.14
CA SER A 126 3.86 0.06 25.88
C SER A 126 5.20 -0.48 25.37
N PRO A 127 6.10 0.36 24.82
CA PRO A 127 7.34 -0.11 24.20
C PRO A 127 8.37 -0.68 25.19
N VAL A 128 8.27 -0.40 26.49
CA VAL A 128 9.22 -0.85 27.52
C VAL A 128 8.48 -0.87 28.86
N ALA A 129 8.20 -2.04 29.41
CA ALA A 129 8.11 -2.14 30.86
C ALA A 129 9.55 -2.07 31.37
N PRO A 130 9.98 -1.00 32.08
CA PRO A 130 11.25 -1.04 32.77
C PRO A 130 11.15 -2.18 33.79
N SER A 131 12.16 -3.06 33.76
CA SER A 131 12.36 -4.09 34.76
C SER A 131 12.09 -3.52 36.15
N MET A 132 11.21 -4.17 36.90
CA MET A 132 10.93 -3.82 38.28
C MET A 132 12.23 -3.89 39.09
N SER A 133 12.87 -2.74 39.27
CA SER A 133 13.83 -2.54 40.35
C SER A 133 13.06 -1.87 41.47
N SER A 134 12.78 -2.67 42.49
CA SER A 134 12.26 -2.25 43.78
C SER A 134 13.24 -1.28 44.44
N SER A 135 12.84 -0.04 44.68
CA SER A 135 13.12 0.68 45.94
C SER A 135 12.55 2.10 45.95
N MET A 136 11.65 2.31 46.92
CA MET A 136 11.48 3.48 47.79
C MET A 136 11.11 4.87 47.22
N HIS A 137 9.92 5.30 47.63
CA HIS A 137 9.38 6.65 47.95
C HIS A 137 10.42 7.74 48.36
N PRO A 138 10.13 9.07 48.23
CA PRO A 138 8.94 9.69 48.85
C PRO A 138 8.23 10.86 48.11
N LEU A 139 6.98 11.00 48.55
CA LEU A 139 6.02 12.12 48.58
C LEU A 139 6.52 13.51 48.15
N SER A 140 5.86 14.08 47.12
CA SER A 140 5.74 15.54 46.96
C SER A 140 4.25 15.91 46.76
N PRO A 141 3.67 16.81 47.56
CA PRO A 141 2.28 17.22 47.43
C PRO A 141 2.18 18.61 46.79
N PHE A 142 2.46 18.73 45.50
CA PHE A 142 2.13 19.94 44.73
C PHE A 142 1.81 19.56 43.29
N HIS A 143 0.66 18.92 43.09
CA HIS A 143 0.00 18.91 41.78
C HIS A 143 -0.98 20.07 41.76
N SER A 144 -0.48 21.18 41.22
CA SER A 144 -1.28 22.22 40.58
C SER A 144 -2.34 21.56 39.71
N ALA A 145 -3.58 21.63 40.17
CA ALA A 145 -4.77 21.33 39.39
C ALA A 145 -4.84 22.33 38.22
N SER A 146 -4.14 22.01 37.13
CA SER A 146 -4.55 22.49 35.82
C SER A 146 -5.86 21.78 35.52
N LEU A 147 -6.95 22.41 35.94
CA LEU A 147 -8.32 22.15 35.51
C LEU A 147 -8.38 22.52 34.03
N HIS A 148 -7.67 21.75 33.21
CA HIS A 148 -7.77 21.82 31.78
C HIS A 148 -9.15 21.26 31.49
N LEU A 149 -10.04 22.17 31.10
CA LEU A 149 -11.30 21.91 30.43
C LEU A 149 -10.99 21.22 29.08
N SER A 150 -10.29 20.08 29.13
CA SER A 150 -10.09 19.23 27.97
C SER A 150 -11.44 18.64 27.68
N ASP A 151 -12.06 19.13 26.62
CA ASP A 151 -13.25 18.55 25.99
C ASP A 151 -13.27 17.05 26.24
N ASP A 152 -14.39 16.60 26.78
CA ASP A 152 -14.67 15.24 27.22
C ASP A 152 -14.62 14.30 25.98
N ILE A 153 -13.41 13.96 25.50
CA ILE A 153 -13.21 13.04 24.38
C ILE A 153 -13.54 11.65 24.91
N HIS A 154 -14.82 11.32 24.94
CA HIS A 154 -15.29 10.03 25.37
C HIS A 154 -14.83 8.94 24.39
N ASP A 155 -14.46 7.77 24.93
CA ASP A 155 -14.13 6.60 24.11
C ASP A 155 -15.37 6.15 23.31
N ASP A 156 -15.26 6.03 21.99
CA ASP A 156 -16.39 5.65 21.12
C ASP A 156 -16.15 4.30 20.41
N PRO A 157 -16.41 3.17 21.09
CA PRO A 157 -16.16 1.84 20.55
C PRO A 157 -17.09 1.48 19.37
N LYS A 158 -18.30 2.07 19.31
CA LYS A 158 -19.24 1.83 18.20
C LYS A 158 -18.71 2.43 16.90
N LYS A 159 -18.23 3.68 16.94
CA LYS A 159 -17.56 4.30 15.78
C LYS A 159 -16.30 3.53 15.39
N ARG A 160 -15.52 3.08 16.37
CA ARG A 160 -14.31 2.29 16.10
C ARG A 160 -14.61 0.99 15.36
N PHE A 161 -15.60 0.24 15.81
CA PHE A 161 -16.05 -0.98 15.13
C PHE A 161 -16.49 -0.67 13.70
N PHE A 162 -17.30 0.38 13.50
CA PHE A 162 -17.72 0.79 12.17
C PHE A 162 -16.54 1.14 11.26
N TYR A 163 -15.55 1.90 11.76
CA TYR A 163 -14.37 2.24 10.98
C TYR A 163 -13.57 1.02 10.54
N ARG A 164 -13.38 0.04 11.43
CA ARG A 164 -12.69 -1.22 11.10
C ARG A 164 -13.43 -1.97 10.00
N TRP A 165 -14.71 -2.25 10.22
CA TRP A 165 -15.56 -2.94 9.25
C TRP A 165 -15.56 -2.25 7.89
N PHE A 166 -15.74 -0.92 7.87
CA PHE A 166 -15.75 -0.14 6.65
C PHE A 166 -14.40 -0.21 5.91
N THR A 167 -13.28 -0.08 6.61
CA THR A 167 -11.95 -0.21 5.98
C THR A 167 -11.66 -1.64 5.50
N ASP A 168 -12.22 -2.67 6.15
CA ASP A 168 -12.09 -4.06 5.69
C ASP A 168 -12.88 -4.30 4.40
N VAL A 169 -14.09 -3.76 4.31
CA VAL A 169 -14.87 -3.75 3.05
C VAL A 169 -14.10 -3.00 1.95
N LEU A 170 -13.47 -1.87 2.29
CA LEU A 170 -12.69 -1.09 1.33
C LEU A 170 -11.43 -1.83 0.85
N ASN A 171 -10.72 -2.52 1.75
CA ASN A 171 -9.61 -3.40 1.39
C ASN A 171 -10.08 -4.54 0.46
N LEU A 172 -11.22 -5.14 0.75
CA LEU A 172 -11.81 -6.17 -0.09
C LEU A 172 -12.17 -5.61 -1.49
N ALA A 173 -12.66 -4.37 -1.57
CA ALA A 173 -12.98 -3.72 -2.84
C ALA A 173 -11.75 -3.57 -3.75
N PHE A 174 -10.54 -3.39 -3.19
CA PHE A 174 -9.31 -3.38 -3.99
C PHE A 174 -9.01 -4.73 -4.66
N LEU A 175 -9.50 -5.87 -4.13
CA LEU A 175 -9.39 -7.16 -4.82
C LEU A 175 -10.16 -7.16 -6.15
N ALA A 176 -11.27 -6.41 -6.24
CA ALA A 176 -12.03 -6.27 -7.48
C ALA A 176 -11.22 -5.54 -8.58
N ALA A 177 -10.22 -4.73 -8.22
CA ALA A 177 -9.26 -4.16 -9.16
C ALA A 177 -8.10 -5.11 -9.45
N THR A 178 -7.59 -5.80 -8.43
CA THR A 178 -6.42 -6.70 -8.55
C THR A 178 -6.70 -7.92 -9.42
N ILE A 179 -7.86 -8.58 -9.26
CA ILE A 179 -8.18 -9.83 -9.96
C ILE A 179 -8.21 -9.64 -11.49
N PRO A 180 -8.98 -8.69 -12.06
CA PRO A 180 -8.94 -8.43 -13.50
C PRO A 180 -7.56 -7.99 -13.98
N GLY A 181 -6.80 -7.30 -13.13
CA GLY A 181 -5.42 -6.91 -13.42
C GLY A 181 -4.51 -8.12 -13.60
N ILE A 182 -4.58 -9.10 -12.71
CA ILE A 182 -3.80 -10.34 -12.83
C ILE A 182 -4.21 -11.10 -14.10
N ILE A 183 -5.51 -11.35 -14.30
CA ILE A 183 -6.01 -12.11 -15.45
C ILE A 183 -5.59 -11.43 -16.77
N GLY A 184 -5.85 -10.13 -16.90
CA GLY A 184 -5.54 -9.38 -18.11
C GLY A 184 -4.06 -9.36 -18.45
N ASN A 185 -3.18 -9.15 -17.46
CA ASN A 185 -1.74 -9.10 -17.75
C ASN A 185 -1.13 -10.51 -17.91
N ALA A 186 -1.68 -11.56 -17.27
CA ALA A 186 -1.23 -12.93 -17.46
C ALA A 186 -1.59 -13.48 -18.84
N HIS A 187 -2.76 -13.08 -19.39
CA HIS A 187 -3.20 -13.46 -20.73
C HIS A 187 -2.55 -12.63 -21.84
N TYR A 188 -1.68 -11.67 -21.52
CA TYR A 188 -1.03 -10.80 -22.49
C TYR A 188 -0.28 -11.59 -23.58
N ARG A 189 0.34 -12.73 -23.22
CA ARG A 189 0.98 -13.61 -24.19
C ARG A 189 0.00 -14.13 -25.25
N GLY A 190 -1.14 -14.66 -24.83
CA GLY A 190 -2.17 -15.15 -25.75
C GLY A 190 -2.78 -14.01 -26.59
N GLY A 191 -2.83 -12.80 -26.04
CA GLY A 191 -3.28 -11.62 -26.77
C GLY A 191 -2.36 -11.17 -27.91
N MET A 192 -1.10 -11.62 -27.96
CA MET A 192 -0.22 -11.35 -29.11
C MET A 192 -0.51 -12.24 -30.32
N ASP A 193 -1.13 -13.40 -30.10
CA ASP A 193 -1.36 -14.42 -31.13
C ASP A 193 -2.84 -14.51 -31.54
N ASN A 194 -3.76 -13.87 -30.79
CA ASN A 194 -5.21 -13.99 -30.99
C ASN A 194 -5.93 -12.66 -30.71
N ALA A 195 -6.65 -12.14 -31.71
CA ALA A 195 -7.40 -10.88 -31.62
C ALA A 195 -8.52 -10.88 -30.53
N SER A 196 -9.17 -12.02 -30.28
CA SER A 196 -10.18 -12.15 -29.23
C SER A 196 -9.57 -12.02 -27.84
N THR A 197 -8.47 -12.75 -27.59
CA THR A 197 -7.71 -12.64 -26.34
C THR A 197 -7.11 -11.24 -26.18
N ALA A 198 -6.65 -10.61 -27.25
CA ALA A 198 -6.16 -9.23 -27.24
C ALA A 198 -7.22 -8.25 -26.72
N ASN A 199 -8.47 -8.43 -27.16
CA ASN A 199 -9.58 -7.59 -26.72
C ASN A 199 -9.94 -7.84 -25.24
N GLU A 200 -9.95 -9.10 -24.80
CA GLU A 200 -10.15 -9.46 -23.40
C GLU A 200 -9.08 -8.85 -22.49
N VAL A 201 -7.81 -8.96 -22.89
CA VAL A 201 -6.65 -8.36 -22.19
C VAL A 201 -6.82 -6.84 -22.07
N MET A 202 -7.29 -6.16 -23.11
CA MET A 202 -7.57 -4.72 -23.03
C MET A 202 -8.67 -4.40 -22.02
N ILE A 203 -9.83 -5.06 -22.13
CA ILE A 203 -11.00 -4.79 -21.28
C ILE A 203 -10.64 -5.01 -19.81
N THR A 204 -10.01 -6.13 -19.49
CA THR A 204 -9.62 -6.49 -18.11
C THR A 204 -8.59 -5.52 -17.52
N ARG A 205 -7.60 -5.08 -18.31
CA ARG A 205 -6.61 -4.06 -17.90
C ARG A 205 -7.25 -2.70 -17.66
N TYR A 206 -8.23 -2.32 -18.49
CA TYR A 206 -9.02 -1.09 -18.34
C TYR A 206 -9.89 -1.12 -17.09
N LEU A 207 -10.64 -2.19 -16.89
CA LEU A 207 -11.49 -2.38 -15.71
C LEU A 207 -10.66 -2.34 -14.43
N SER A 208 -9.55 -3.07 -14.38
CA SER A 208 -8.61 -3.07 -13.25
C SER A 208 -8.13 -1.65 -12.90
N SER A 209 -7.60 -0.92 -13.90
CA SER A 209 -7.03 0.40 -13.66
C SER A 209 -8.10 1.46 -13.36
N GLY A 210 -9.28 1.34 -13.95
CA GLY A 210 -10.42 2.22 -13.71
C GLY A 210 -11.00 2.06 -12.31
N ILE A 211 -11.22 0.82 -11.87
CA ILE A 211 -11.68 0.52 -10.50
C ILE A 211 -10.63 1.00 -9.50
N ALA A 212 -9.34 0.73 -9.74
CA ALA A 212 -8.26 1.18 -8.86
C ALA A 212 -8.22 2.71 -8.73
N LEU A 213 -8.31 3.46 -9.85
CA LEU A 213 -8.33 4.92 -9.81
C LEU A 213 -9.54 5.46 -9.04
N PHE A 214 -10.72 4.90 -9.28
CA PHE A 214 -11.93 5.26 -8.55
C PHE A 214 -11.76 5.06 -7.04
N LEU A 215 -11.25 3.90 -6.63
CA LEU A 215 -10.99 3.60 -5.22
C LEU A 215 -9.91 4.52 -4.62
N ILE A 216 -8.85 4.84 -5.35
CA ILE A 216 -7.81 5.79 -4.91
C ILE A 216 -8.40 7.17 -4.66
N ILE A 217 -9.24 7.68 -5.57
CA ILE A 217 -9.91 8.98 -5.42
C ILE A 217 -10.89 8.94 -4.24
N PHE A 218 -11.63 7.85 -4.08
CA PHE A 218 -12.54 7.66 -2.96
C PHE A 218 -11.79 7.66 -1.61
N VAL A 219 -10.67 6.92 -1.51
CA VAL A 219 -9.79 6.94 -0.33
C VAL A 219 -9.23 8.34 -0.08
N ALA A 220 -8.84 9.08 -1.13
CA ALA A 220 -8.37 10.46 -0.98
C ALA A 220 -9.45 11.37 -0.39
N ALA A 221 -10.70 11.24 -0.84
CA ALA A 221 -11.83 11.98 -0.27
C ALA A 221 -12.06 11.63 1.21
N LEU A 222 -11.92 10.35 1.59
CA LEU A 222 -12.00 9.89 2.98
C LEU A 222 -10.87 10.47 3.85
N VAL A 223 -9.64 10.53 3.32
CA VAL A 223 -8.49 11.15 3.98
C VAL A 223 -8.71 12.66 4.18
N VAL A 224 -9.25 13.37 3.17
CA VAL A 224 -9.62 14.79 3.31
C VAL A 224 -10.70 14.97 4.38
N ARG A 225 -11.72 14.09 4.40
CA ARG A 225 -12.77 14.11 5.43
C ARG A 225 -12.20 13.86 6.83
N ALA A 226 -11.17 13.02 6.95
CA ALA A 226 -10.53 12.69 8.22
C ALA A 226 -9.93 13.92 8.94
N ARG A 227 -9.65 15.02 8.22
CA ARG A 227 -9.21 16.30 8.81
C ARG A 227 -10.15 16.85 9.88
N LYS A 228 -11.43 16.47 9.84
CA LYS A 228 -12.46 16.90 10.80
C LYS A 228 -12.53 16.01 12.04
N LEU A 229 -11.76 14.93 12.09
CA LEU A 229 -11.78 14.00 13.21
C LEU A 229 -10.81 14.47 14.32
N PRO A 230 -11.15 14.21 15.58
CA PRO A 230 -10.27 14.53 16.69
C PRO A 230 -8.96 13.73 16.59
N LYS A 231 -7.86 14.29 17.08
CA LYS A 231 -6.53 13.66 17.14
C LYS A 231 -5.87 13.34 15.78
N VAL A 232 -6.48 13.74 14.67
CA VAL A 232 -5.85 13.64 13.34
C VAL A 232 -4.94 14.85 13.14
N GLU A 233 -3.64 14.58 12.98
CA GLU A 233 -2.63 15.61 12.75
C GLU A 233 -2.51 15.90 11.25
N PRO A 234 -2.19 17.15 10.83
CA PRO A 234 -2.03 17.50 9.42
C PRO A 234 -1.03 16.60 8.67
N ILE A 235 0.02 16.14 9.35
CA ILE A 235 1.03 15.25 8.77
C ILE A 235 0.44 13.92 8.30
N HIS A 236 -0.54 13.36 9.01
CA HIS A 236 -1.23 12.12 8.63
C HIS A 236 -1.90 12.30 7.27
N VAL A 237 -2.65 13.37 7.14
CA VAL A 237 -3.44 13.68 5.94
C VAL A 237 -2.53 14.01 4.76
N THR A 238 -1.54 14.89 4.96
CA THR A 238 -0.60 15.28 3.89
C THR A 238 0.17 14.07 3.36
N LEU A 239 0.64 13.19 4.24
CA LEU A 239 1.40 12.01 3.84
C LEU A 239 0.54 11.01 3.05
N LEU A 240 -0.66 10.68 3.53
CA LEU A 240 -1.56 9.76 2.80
C LEU A 240 -1.99 10.35 1.46
N LEU A 241 -2.30 11.66 1.39
CA LEU A 241 -2.64 12.30 0.13
C LEU A 241 -1.46 12.31 -0.85
N ALA A 242 -0.23 12.57 -0.40
CA ALA A 242 0.95 12.52 -1.25
C ALA A 242 1.15 11.13 -1.87
N ILE A 243 0.99 10.06 -1.08
CA ILE A 243 1.07 8.67 -1.57
C ILE A 243 -0.06 8.39 -2.58
N LEU A 244 -1.29 8.80 -2.28
CA LEU A 244 -2.44 8.60 -3.16
C LEU A 244 -2.31 9.37 -4.47
N THR A 245 -1.76 10.59 -4.47
CA THR A 245 -1.46 11.35 -5.69
C THR A 245 -0.44 10.61 -6.57
N CYS A 246 0.60 10.03 -5.96
CA CYS A 246 1.58 9.22 -6.68
C CYS A 246 0.92 7.96 -7.31
N ASN A 247 0.07 7.26 -6.57
CA ASN A 247 -0.67 6.09 -7.08
C ASN A 247 -1.68 6.47 -8.17
N ALA A 248 -2.38 7.61 -8.01
CA ALA A 248 -3.31 8.13 -9.01
C ALA A 248 -2.59 8.47 -10.31
N SER A 249 -1.40 9.09 -10.25
CA SER A 249 -0.56 9.36 -11.42
C SER A 249 -0.29 8.07 -12.22
N SER A 250 0.05 6.98 -11.52
CA SER A 250 0.26 5.67 -12.14
C SER A 250 -0.99 5.11 -12.81
N ALA A 251 -2.13 5.17 -12.13
CA ALA A 251 -3.40 4.68 -12.68
C ALA A 251 -3.88 5.49 -13.89
N ILE A 252 -3.75 6.83 -13.83
CA ILE A 252 -4.09 7.74 -14.92
C ILE A 252 -3.20 7.46 -16.13
N PHE A 253 -1.88 7.38 -15.95
CA PHE A 253 -0.96 7.06 -17.04
C PHE A 253 -1.37 5.76 -17.75
N ARG A 254 -1.68 4.71 -16.98
CA ARG A 254 -2.12 3.42 -17.53
C ARG A 254 -3.40 3.55 -18.35
N LEU A 255 -4.42 4.20 -17.80
CA LEU A 255 -5.71 4.40 -18.49
C LEU A 255 -5.55 5.20 -19.79
N LEU A 256 -4.68 6.21 -19.77
CA LEU A 256 -4.35 7.00 -20.95
C LEU A 256 -3.57 6.22 -21.99
N PHE A 257 -2.74 5.25 -21.60
CA PHE A 257 -1.91 4.50 -22.56
C PHE A 257 -2.59 3.24 -23.12
N MET A 258 -3.48 2.60 -22.34
CA MET A 258 -4.00 1.26 -22.65
C MET A 258 -4.86 1.14 -23.92
N TYR A 259 -5.33 2.24 -24.51
CA TYR A 259 -6.17 2.19 -25.71
C TYR A 259 -5.34 1.89 -26.94
N HIS A 260 -4.03 2.11 -26.87
CA HIS A 260 -3.14 1.88 -27.99
C HIS A 260 -2.93 0.39 -28.27
N ARG A 261 -2.84 0.07 -29.56
CA ARG A 261 -2.50 -1.25 -30.07
C ARG A 261 -1.30 -1.15 -30.98
N THR A 262 -0.58 -2.26 -31.12
CA THR A 262 0.56 -2.40 -32.03
C THR A 262 0.56 -3.78 -32.67
N THR A 263 1.17 -3.90 -33.85
CA THR A 263 1.38 -5.17 -34.56
C THR A 263 2.78 -5.73 -34.34
N SER A 264 3.66 -5.00 -33.64
CA SER A 264 5.02 -5.44 -33.38
C SER A 264 5.55 -4.86 -32.09
N LEU A 265 6.15 -5.73 -31.26
CA LEU A 265 6.77 -5.31 -30.00
C LEU A 265 7.84 -4.25 -30.22
N THR A 266 8.56 -4.28 -31.34
CA THR A 266 9.64 -3.33 -31.64
C THR A 266 9.20 -2.14 -32.49
N SER A 267 7.89 -1.97 -32.71
CA SER A 267 7.37 -0.83 -33.47
C SER A 267 7.76 0.49 -32.81
N ILE A 268 8.17 1.47 -33.60
CA ILE A 268 8.47 2.85 -33.16
C ILE A 268 7.37 3.84 -33.60
N ALA A 269 6.24 3.32 -34.09
CA ALA A 269 5.09 4.16 -34.43
C ALA A 269 4.45 4.74 -33.16
N PRO A 270 3.80 5.92 -33.25
CA PRO A 270 3.02 6.46 -32.15
C PRO A 270 1.99 5.45 -31.62
N GLY A 271 1.87 5.36 -30.29
CA GLY A 271 1.06 4.39 -29.57
C GLY A 271 1.77 3.07 -29.25
N SER A 272 3.00 2.83 -29.74
CA SER A 272 3.69 1.56 -29.46
C SER A 272 4.26 1.48 -28.04
N GLY A 273 4.48 2.62 -27.39
CA GLY A 273 5.19 2.73 -26.12
C GLY A 273 6.71 2.75 -26.26
N ASN A 274 7.23 2.71 -27.49
CA ASN A 274 8.66 2.70 -27.75
C ASN A 274 9.23 4.05 -28.20
N THR A 275 8.38 5.05 -28.49
CA THR A 275 8.86 6.38 -28.84
C THR A 275 9.52 7.05 -27.63
N SER A 276 10.49 7.94 -27.86
CA SER A 276 11.20 8.62 -26.77
C SER A 276 10.26 9.36 -25.81
N LEU A 277 9.20 9.97 -26.35
CA LEU A 277 8.21 10.70 -25.56
C LEU A 277 7.37 9.75 -24.68
N GLU A 278 6.88 8.64 -25.23
CA GLU A 278 6.08 7.65 -24.47
C GLU A 278 6.90 6.99 -23.38
N LYS A 279 8.20 6.77 -23.63
CA LYS A 279 9.10 6.26 -22.60
C LYS A 279 9.34 7.28 -21.51
N ALA A 280 9.58 8.54 -21.87
CA ALA A 280 9.74 9.61 -20.89
C ALA A 280 8.49 9.72 -20.00
N THR A 281 7.28 9.72 -20.57
CA THR A 281 6.04 9.78 -19.80
C THR A 281 5.85 8.53 -18.92
N PHE A 282 6.19 7.34 -19.40
CA PHE A 282 6.19 6.12 -18.60
C PHE A 282 7.13 6.22 -17.38
N TYR A 283 8.38 6.61 -17.59
CA TYR A 283 9.35 6.71 -16.51
C TYR A 283 8.97 7.77 -15.47
N ILE A 284 8.43 8.92 -15.91
CA ILE A 284 8.07 10.04 -15.02
C ILE A 284 6.74 9.77 -14.31
N PHE A 285 5.65 9.58 -15.05
CA PHE A 285 4.31 9.54 -14.46
C PHE A 285 3.95 8.19 -13.85
N HIS A 286 4.61 7.11 -14.28
CA HIS A 286 4.40 5.79 -13.73
C HIS A 286 5.53 5.39 -12.77
N MET A 287 6.76 5.23 -13.26
CA MET A 287 7.83 4.59 -12.47
C MET A 287 8.39 5.46 -11.35
N LEU A 288 8.59 6.77 -11.59
CA LEU A 288 9.05 7.71 -10.58
C LEU A 288 7.96 7.98 -9.54
N SER A 289 6.70 8.14 -9.98
CA SER A 289 5.55 8.24 -9.07
C SER A 289 5.43 7.00 -8.17
N ASP A 290 5.54 5.79 -8.72
CA ASP A 290 5.55 4.53 -7.96
C ASP A 290 6.70 4.49 -6.94
N TRP A 291 7.91 4.91 -7.35
CA TRP A 291 9.06 4.99 -6.45
C TRP A 291 8.82 5.99 -5.30
N LEU A 292 8.26 7.17 -5.61
CA LEU A 292 7.93 8.19 -4.60
C LEU A 292 6.89 7.67 -3.60
N ALA A 293 5.86 6.95 -4.07
CA ALA A 293 4.84 6.36 -3.19
C ALA A 293 5.47 5.36 -2.20
N VAL A 294 6.35 4.50 -2.69
CA VAL A 294 7.10 3.53 -1.89
C VAL A 294 8.05 4.23 -0.92
N ALA A 295 8.79 5.25 -1.37
CA ALA A 295 9.70 6.02 -0.52
C ALA A 295 8.94 6.74 0.60
N LEU A 296 7.77 7.31 0.31
CA LEU A 296 6.91 7.96 1.31
C LEU A 296 6.35 6.99 2.35
N LEU A 297 6.25 5.68 2.05
CA LEU A 297 5.93 4.65 3.04
C LEU A 297 7.16 4.17 3.81
N LEU A 298 8.31 4.01 3.16
CA LEU A 298 9.49 3.38 3.76
C LEU A 298 10.40 4.36 4.50
N VAL A 299 10.48 5.62 4.09
CA VAL A 299 11.43 6.62 4.64
C VAL A 299 10.91 7.30 5.93
N PRO A 300 9.64 7.75 6.05
CA PRO A 300 9.11 8.33 7.29
C PRO A 300 8.73 7.25 8.30
N ASN A 301 8.90 7.46 9.61
CA ASN A 301 8.57 6.44 10.61
C ASN A 301 7.05 6.30 10.76
N ILE A 302 6.42 5.56 9.84
CA ILE A 302 4.96 5.36 9.75
C ILE A 302 4.40 4.85 11.07
N ARG A 303 5.15 4.01 11.80
CA ARG A 303 4.74 3.53 13.11
C ARG A 303 4.57 4.65 14.12
N ALA A 304 5.57 5.52 14.22
CA ALA A 304 5.53 6.67 15.11
C ALA A 304 4.46 7.69 14.68
N ILE A 305 4.39 7.98 13.37
CA ILE A 305 3.47 8.98 12.80
C ILE A 305 2.02 8.56 13.06
N PHE A 306 1.63 7.35 12.68
CA PHE A 306 0.24 6.89 12.76
C PHE A 306 -0.08 6.15 14.06
N LYS A 307 0.88 6.08 15.00
CA LYS A 307 0.78 5.33 16.27
C LYS A 307 0.26 3.91 16.03
N THR A 308 0.85 3.24 15.05
CA THR A 308 0.47 1.88 14.69
C THR A 308 1.19 0.86 15.55
N GLY A 309 0.55 -0.29 15.77
CA GLY A 309 1.27 -1.48 16.19
C GLY A 309 2.17 -2.00 15.06
N MET A 310 2.96 -3.03 15.34
CA MET A 310 3.81 -3.68 14.33
C MET A 310 3.02 -4.13 13.08
N TRP A 311 1.76 -4.51 13.27
CA TRP A 311 0.85 -5.03 12.23
C TRP A 311 -0.25 -4.03 11.85
N GLY A 312 -0.17 -2.77 12.28
CA GLY A 312 -1.32 -1.86 12.19
C GLY A 312 -2.38 -2.19 13.24
N ASP A 313 -3.64 -1.83 12.95
CA ASP A 313 -4.82 -2.24 13.73
C ASP A 313 -5.42 -3.52 13.15
N TRP A 314 -4.90 -4.69 13.56
CA TRP A 314 -5.39 -6.00 13.09
C TRP A 314 -6.62 -6.51 13.84
N ARG A 315 -7.00 -5.85 14.95
CA ARG A 315 -8.04 -6.33 15.87
C ARG A 315 -9.42 -6.10 15.27
N ALA A 316 -10.27 -7.13 15.24
CA ALA A 316 -11.67 -6.99 14.83
C ALA A 316 -12.54 -6.35 15.92
N ILE A 317 -12.26 -6.66 17.19
CA ILE A 317 -13.04 -6.24 18.35
C ILE A 317 -12.08 -5.64 19.39
N ASP A 318 -12.54 -4.61 20.11
CA ASP A 318 -11.79 -4.07 21.24
C ASP A 318 -11.71 -5.09 22.39
N PRO A 319 -10.60 -5.12 23.13
CA PRO A 319 -10.57 -5.88 24.37
C PRO A 319 -11.66 -5.37 25.31
N LEU A 320 -12.33 -6.29 26.00
CA LEU A 320 -13.28 -5.93 27.05
C LEU A 320 -12.54 -5.08 28.09
N PRO A 321 -13.19 -4.06 28.68
CA PRO A 321 -12.64 -3.36 29.84
C PRO A 321 -12.17 -4.38 30.88
N GLN A 322 -11.02 -4.15 31.50
CA GLN A 322 -10.39 -5.11 32.43
C GLN A 322 -11.36 -5.58 33.53
N GLU A 323 -12.21 -4.67 34.01
CA GLU A 323 -13.28 -4.97 34.96
C GLU A 323 -14.33 -5.94 34.41
N GLN A 324 -14.75 -5.77 33.15
CA GLN A 324 -15.67 -6.68 32.48
C GLN A 324 -15.01 -8.02 32.17
N GLU A 325 -13.73 -8.02 31.80
CA GLU A 325 -12.97 -9.25 31.58
C GLU A 325 -12.80 -10.03 32.90
N TRP A 326 -12.51 -9.34 34.00
CA TRP A 326 -12.46 -9.93 35.33
C TRP A 326 -13.83 -10.42 35.81
N ALA A 327 -14.90 -9.65 35.56
CA ALA A 327 -16.26 -10.07 35.88
C ALA A 327 -16.66 -11.32 35.08
N ARG A 328 -16.30 -11.38 33.78
CA ARG A 328 -16.52 -12.55 32.93
C ARG A 328 -15.72 -13.75 33.43
N LYS A 329 -14.42 -13.59 33.68
CA LYS A 329 -13.55 -14.65 34.25
C LYS A 329 -14.06 -15.16 35.59
N ARG A 330 -14.58 -14.27 36.46
CA ARG A 330 -15.23 -14.65 37.73
C ARG A 330 -16.52 -15.43 37.51
N LYS A 331 -17.37 -15.02 36.56
CA LYS A 331 -18.60 -15.74 36.21
C LYS A 331 -18.30 -17.13 35.63
N GLU A 332 -17.35 -17.23 34.71
CA GLU A 332 -16.89 -18.50 34.15
C GLU A 332 -16.29 -19.43 35.21
N ALA A 333 -15.44 -18.90 36.11
CA ALA A 333 -14.89 -19.67 37.23
C ALA A 333 -15.98 -20.17 38.18
N LYS A 334 -17.01 -19.35 38.45
CA LYS A 334 -18.16 -19.76 39.26
C LYS A 334 -18.99 -20.84 38.57
N ALA A 335 -19.24 -20.70 37.27
CA ALA A 335 -20.02 -21.65 36.48
C ALA A 335 -19.32 -23.02 36.36
N ARG A 336 -17.98 -23.03 36.23
CA ARG A 336 -17.17 -24.27 36.30
C ARG A 336 -17.25 -24.93 37.66
N ARG A 337 -17.15 -24.16 38.75
CA ARG A 337 -17.27 -24.70 40.13
C ARG A 337 -18.65 -25.27 40.42
N SER A 338 -19.71 -24.73 39.82
CA SER A 338 -21.08 -25.24 39.98
C SER A 338 -21.44 -26.38 39.03
N GLY A 339 -20.50 -26.91 38.23
CA GLY A 339 -20.77 -28.00 37.28
C GLY A 339 -21.69 -27.63 36.11
N LEU A 340 -21.93 -26.34 35.88
CA LEU A 340 -22.81 -25.84 34.80
C LEU A 340 -22.09 -25.75 33.45
N ILE A 341 -20.76 -25.82 33.46
CA ILE A 341 -19.91 -25.85 32.27
C ILE A 341 -18.91 -26.98 32.52
N VAL A 342 -19.07 -28.09 31.80
CA VAL A 342 -18.16 -29.25 31.80
C VAL A 342 -16.95 -28.94 30.93
#